data_AF-A0A6N8IHG0-F1
#
_entry.id   AF-A0A6N8IHG0-F1
#
_cell.length_a   1.000
_cell.length_b   1.000
_cell.length_c   1.000
_cell.angle_alpha   90.00
_cell.angle_beta   90.00
_cell.angle_gamma   90.00
#
_symmetry.space_group_name_H-M   'P 1'
#
loop_
_entity.id
_entity.type
_entity.pdbx_description
1 polymer ?
#
loop_
_entity_poly.entity_id
_entity_poly.type
_entity_poly.pdbx_seq_one_letter_code
_entity_poly.pdbx_strand_id
1 'polypeptide(L)'
;MMIREDAELHRAQRAFRSVLDAFARPGTVQSIELAPGNPARPAALDAALEAATRLFVDQAVTFCVADSETDATAAYLTSETHARRAPLRDADFVVVPARADAQTAREAVAEACRGTLASPEKGATVLMGCARLAEVPEGSQVAEPAVHVVALRGPGVERENRFAVDRADWLRARDARGDEFPCGIEIVLVDPDGRVAAVPRSSRATLLDVKQLAQGSATREQMFHVKHSGSAPGGAVEIGASAAGGASAASAEDRAFSVSAASAVGCASAAKEVR
;
A
#
# COMPACT_ATOMS: atom_id res chain seq x y z
N MET A 1 28.23 11.74 -24.63
CA MET A 1 26.75 11.83 -24.62
C MET A 1 26.17 10.42 -24.48
N MET A 2 26.46 9.50 -25.42
CA MET A 2 26.07 8.07 -25.33
C MET A 2 26.34 7.36 -23.98
N ILE A 3 27.55 7.46 -23.39
CA ILE A 3 27.85 6.76 -22.12
C ILE A 3 26.98 7.23 -20.94
N ARG A 4 26.55 8.51 -20.93
CA ARG A 4 25.65 9.04 -19.88
C ARG A 4 24.21 8.57 -20.10
N GLU A 5 23.79 8.47 -21.36
CA GLU A 5 22.48 7.94 -21.75
C GLU A 5 22.36 6.45 -21.42
N ASP A 6 23.41 5.65 -21.65
CA ASP A 6 23.45 4.23 -21.28
C ASP A 6 23.34 4.02 -19.76
N ALA A 7 24.04 4.83 -18.97
CA ALA A 7 23.98 4.76 -17.52
C ALA A 7 22.58 5.13 -16.98
N GLU A 8 21.92 6.11 -17.59
CA GLU A 8 20.55 6.51 -17.26
C GLU A 8 19.54 5.42 -17.62
N LEU A 9 19.66 4.84 -18.82
CA LEU A 9 18.81 3.73 -19.26
C LEU A 9 18.95 2.52 -18.33
N HIS A 10 20.17 2.13 -17.98
CA HIS A 10 20.40 1.02 -17.07
C HIS A 10 19.90 1.31 -15.65
N ARG A 11 19.99 2.56 -15.18
CA ARG A 11 19.41 2.98 -13.90
C ARG A 11 17.90 2.87 -13.92
N ALA A 12 17.24 3.42 -14.94
CA ALA A 12 15.79 3.36 -15.11
C ALA A 12 15.31 1.90 -15.14
N GLN A 13 16.01 1.03 -15.87
CA GLN A 13 15.68 -0.40 -15.93
C GLN A 13 15.83 -1.10 -14.57
N ARG A 14 16.86 -0.77 -13.78
CA ARG A 14 17.02 -1.32 -12.41
C ARG A 14 15.90 -0.81 -11.50
N ALA A 15 15.62 0.49 -11.53
CA ALA A 15 14.56 1.10 -10.74
C ALA A 15 13.18 0.52 -11.09
N PHE A 16 12.87 0.35 -12.38
CA PHE A 16 11.65 -0.31 -12.83
C PHE A 16 11.53 -1.74 -12.30
N ARG A 17 12.62 -2.53 -12.34
CA ARG A 17 12.66 -3.87 -11.76
C ARG A 17 12.41 -3.88 -10.25
N SER A 18 13.00 -2.95 -9.51
CA SER A 18 12.74 -2.80 -8.07
C SER A 18 11.26 -2.49 -7.77
N VAL A 19 10.61 -1.63 -8.57
CA VAL A 19 9.18 -1.34 -8.37
C VAL A 19 8.32 -2.56 -8.76
N LEU A 20 8.63 -3.26 -9.85
CA LEU A 20 7.96 -4.52 -10.20
C LEU A 20 8.10 -5.56 -9.09
N ASP A 21 9.28 -5.67 -8.47
CA ASP A 21 9.52 -6.55 -7.33
C ASP A 21 8.65 -6.20 -6.12
N ALA A 22 8.43 -4.91 -5.86
CA ALA A 22 7.53 -4.43 -4.82
C ALA A 22 6.07 -4.82 -5.11
N PHE A 23 5.62 -4.75 -6.37
CA PHE A 23 4.30 -5.22 -6.80
C PHE A 23 4.15 -6.74 -6.71
N ALA A 24 5.19 -7.50 -7.08
CA ALA A 24 5.19 -8.96 -7.07
C ALA A 24 5.24 -9.55 -5.66
N ARG A 25 5.83 -8.81 -4.70
CA ARG A 25 5.90 -9.17 -3.28
C ARG A 25 5.36 -8.03 -2.41
N PRO A 26 4.04 -7.76 -2.46
CA PRO A 26 3.44 -6.62 -1.77
C PRO A 26 3.83 -6.56 -0.32
N GLY A 27 4.17 -5.36 0.16
CA GLY A 27 4.49 -5.12 1.56
C GLY A 27 5.95 -5.40 1.93
N THR A 28 6.78 -5.81 0.96
CA THR A 28 8.24 -5.69 1.07
C THR A 28 8.67 -4.27 0.67
N VAL A 29 9.78 -3.79 1.24
CA VAL A 29 10.38 -2.52 0.84
C VAL A 29 11.51 -2.82 -0.13
N GLN A 30 11.45 -2.20 -1.31
CA GLN A 30 12.51 -2.26 -2.31
C GLN A 30 13.23 -0.90 -2.36
N SER A 31 14.34 -0.82 -3.08
CA SER A 31 15.06 0.45 -3.28
C SER A 31 15.25 0.72 -4.77
N ILE A 32 14.99 1.96 -5.17
CA ILE A 32 15.32 2.48 -6.50
C ILE A 32 16.60 3.32 -6.43
N GLU A 33 17.46 3.16 -7.43
CA GLU A 33 18.66 3.98 -7.55
C GLU A 33 18.29 5.39 -8.03
N LEU A 34 18.66 6.41 -7.27
CA LEU A 34 18.35 7.79 -7.61
C LEU A 34 19.34 8.36 -8.62
N ALA A 35 18.81 9.13 -9.57
CA ALA A 35 19.63 9.93 -10.47
C ALA A 35 20.22 11.15 -9.74
N PRO A 36 21.33 11.74 -10.25
CA PRO A 36 21.79 13.05 -9.79
C PRO A 36 20.65 14.07 -9.84
N GLY A 37 20.61 14.97 -8.86
CA GLY A 37 19.53 15.95 -8.74
C GLY A 37 19.43 16.88 -9.97
N ASN A 38 18.20 17.26 -10.32
CA ASN A 38 17.91 18.30 -11.30
C ASN A 38 17.67 19.63 -10.55
N PRO A 39 18.50 20.69 -10.76
CA PRO A 39 18.30 21.97 -10.08
C PRO A 39 17.00 22.69 -10.49
N ALA A 40 16.40 22.33 -11.61
CA ALA A 40 15.12 22.87 -12.04
C ALA A 40 13.91 22.21 -11.35
N ARG A 41 14.13 21.13 -10.57
CA ARG A 41 13.05 20.45 -9.87
C ARG A 41 12.45 21.34 -8.77
N PRO A 42 11.12 21.47 -8.71
CA PRO A 42 10.45 22.16 -7.61
C PRO A 42 10.76 21.52 -6.26
N ALA A 43 10.97 22.33 -5.22
CA ALA A 43 11.23 21.85 -3.85
C ALA A 43 10.10 20.97 -3.29
N ALA A 44 8.90 21.17 -3.84
CA ALA A 44 7.70 20.37 -3.64
C ALA A 44 7.86 18.87 -3.95
N LEU A 45 8.75 18.51 -4.88
CA LEU A 45 8.88 17.18 -5.44
C LEU A 45 10.24 16.57 -5.07
N ASP A 46 10.22 15.51 -4.27
CA ASP A 46 11.42 14.76 -3.93
C ASP A 46 12.00 14.02 -5.14
N ALA A 47 13.33 13.87 -5.18
CA ALA A 47 14.03 13.18 -6.28
C ALA A 47 13.55 11.74 -6.48
N ALA A 48 13.25 11.04 -5.38
CA ALA A 48 12.77 9.67 -5.41
C ALA A 48 11.35 9.57 -5.99
N LEU A 49 10.44 10.45 -5.59
CA LEU A 49 9.08 10.49 -6.12
C LEU A 49 9.08 10.88 -7.61
N GLU A 50 9.92 11.84 -8.00
CA GLU A 50 10.17 12.16 -9.42
C GLU A 50 10.65 10.92 -10.19
N ALA A 51 11.68 10.25 -9.69
CA ALA A 51 12.25 9.07 -10.33
C ALA A 51 11.20 7.98 -10.51
N ALA A 52 10.43 7.67 -9.46
CA ALA A 52 9.33 6.71 -9.53
C ALA A 52 8.25 7.13 -10.54
N THR A 53 7.91 8.42 -10.60
CA THR A 53 6.93 8.97 -11.55
C THR A 53 7.40 8.77 -12.99
N ARG A 54 8.66 9.10 -13.28
CA ARG A 54 9.24 8.99 -14.63
C ARG A 54 9.42 7.55 -15.13
N LEU A 55 9.26 6.54 -14.27
CA LEU A 55 9.24 5.13 -14.71
C LEU A 55 7.96 4.76 -15.45
N PHE A 56 6.85 5.45 -15.17
CA PHE A 56 5.52 5.05 -15.64
C PHE A 56 4.77 6.16 -16.39
N VAL A 57 5.14 7.42 -16.15
CA VAL A 57 4.48 8.58 -16.73
C VAL A 57 5.25 9.05 -17.96
N ASP A 58 4.58 8.94 -19.11
CA ASP A 58 5.04 9.41 -20.41
C ASP A 58 3.88 10.04 -21.21
N GLN A 59 4.15 10.43 -22.47
CA GLN A 59 3.16 11.05 -23.37
C GLN A 59 1.89 10.22 -23.65
N ALA A 60 1.89 8.91 -23.38
CA ALA A 60 0.77 8.01 -23.62
C ALA A 60 -0.26 8.01 -22.47
N VAL A 61 0.11 8.53 -21.30
CA VAL A 61 -0.73 8.54 -20.10
C VAL A 61 -1.00 9.95 -19.61
N THR A 62 -1.94 10.05 -18.68
CA THR A 62 -2.31 11.28 -18.01
C THR A 62 -1.93 11.26 -16.55
N PHE A 63 -1.69 12.43 -15.97
CA PHE A 63 -1.40 12.53 -14.55
C PHE A 63 -2.08 13.73 -13.89
N CYS A 64 -2.19 13.69 -12.57
CA CYS A 64 -2.46 14.86 -11.75
C CYS A 64 -1.47 14.94 -10.58
N VAL A 65 -1.30 16.14 -10.04
CA VAL A 65 -0.56 16.36 -8.78
C VAL A 65 -1.59 16.71 -7.72
N ALA A 66 -1.66 15.93 -6.64
CA ALA A 66 -2.57 16.18 -5.52
C ALA A 66 -1.79 16.86 -4.40
N ASP A 67 -1.95 18.17 -4.31
CA ASP A 67 -1.17 19.05 -3.45
C ASP A 67 -1.88 20.42 -3.34
N SER A 68 -1.52 21.26 -2.36
CA SER A 68 -2.07 22.62 -2.26
C SER A 68 -1.48 23.56 -3.33
N GLU A 69 -0.23 23.32 -3.73
CA GLU A 69 0.48 24.09 -4.75
C GLU A 69 0.97 23.16 -5.87
N THR A 70 0.14 22.98 -6.90
CA THR A 70 0.36 21.95 -7.93
C THR A 70 1.08 22.45 -9.18
N ASP A 71 0.97 23.74 -9.52
CA ASP A 71 1.31 24.25 -10.85
C ASP A 71 2.78 24.05 -11.23
N ALA A 72 3.71 24.35 -10.32
CA ALA A 72 5.14 24.20 -10.57
C ALA A 72 5.54 22.73 -10.76
N THR A 73 5.08 21.86 -9.86
CA THR A 73 5.33 20.40 -9.93
C THR A 73 4.73 19.80 -11.19
N ALA A 74 3.49 20.17 -11.52
CA ALA A 74 2.82 19.67 -12.71
C ALA A 74 3.46 20.21 -14.00
N ALA A 75 3.96 21.46 -14.01
CA ALA A 75 4.69 22.01 -15.15
C ALA A 75 6.01 21.29 -15.38
N TYR A 76 6.76 21.09 -14.31
CA TYR A 76 8.00 20.33 -14.33
C TYR A 76 7.79 18.89 -14.82
N LEU A 77 6.82 18.15 -14.27
CA LEU A 77 6.53 16.79 -14.72
C LEU A 77 6.08 16.75 -16.18
N THR A 78 5.29 17.74 -16.64
CA THR A 78 4.91 17.86 -18.05
C THR A 78 6.14 18.05 -18.95
N SER A 79 7.12 18.85 -18.54
CA SER A 79 8.35 19.05 -19.34
C SER A 79 9.27 17.83 -19.34
N GLU A 80 9.33 17.07 -18.25
CA GLU A 80 10.19 15.89 -18.13
C GLU A 80 9.60 14.63 -18.80
N THR A 81 8.27 14.54 -18.89
CA THR A 81 7.58 13.30 -19.34
C THR A 81 6.76 13.47 -20.61
N HIS A 82 6.45 14.70 -21.00
CA HIS A 82 5.47 15.04 -22.05
C HIS A 82 4.04 14.49 -21.80
N ALA A 83 3.76 14.00 -20.59
CA ALA A 83 2.45 13.53 -20.21
C ALA A 83 1.45 14.70 -20.11
N ARG A 84 0.18 14.42 -20.39
CA ARG A 84 -0.89 15.43 -20.26
C ARG A 84 -1.42 15.45 -18.83
N ARG A 85 -1.71 16.64 -18.33
CA ARG A 85 -2.44 16.80 -17.07
C ARG A 85 -3.90 16.43 -17.26
N ALA A 86 -4.51 15.80 -16.26
CA ALA A 86 -5.94 15.51 -16.20
C ALA A 86 -6.49 15.81 -14.79
N PRO A 87 -7.81 15.98 -14.63
CA PRO A 87 -8.46 16.00 -13.32
C PRO A 87 -8.18 14.71 -12.54
N LEU A 88 -8.17 14.77 -11.21
CA LEU A 88 -7.89 13.65 -10.31
C LEU A 88 -8.66 12.37 -10.66
N ARG A 89 -9.97 12.51 -10.91
CA ARG A 89 -10.88 11.40 -11.26
C ARG A 89 -10.64 10.77 -12.63
N ASP A 90 -9.90 11.43 -13.51
CA ASP A 90 -9.65 11.02 -14.90
C ASP A 90 -8.18 10.66 -15.15
N ALA A 91 -7.29 10.90 -14.18
CA ALA A 91 -5.85 10.71 -14.33
C ALA A 91 -5.44 9.23 -14.20
N ASP A 92 -4.58 8.76 -15.09
CA ASP A 92 -3.98 7.42 -15.01
C ASP A 92 -2.98 7.33 -13.83
N PHE A 93 -2.31 8.44 -13.51
CA PHE A 93 -1.38 8.55 -12.38
C PHE A 93 -1.71 9.74 -11.48
N VAL A 94 -1.67 9.52 -10.17
CA VAL A 94 -1.88 10.56 -9.16
C VAL A 94 -0.58 10.70 -8.37
N VAL A 95 0.10 11.83 -8.52
CA VAL A 95 1.34 12.14 -7.77
C VAL A 95 0.99 12.92 -6.53
N VAL A 96 1.28 12.36 -5.36
CA VAL A 96 1.02 12.97 -4.05
C VAL A 96 2.36 13.27 -3.39
N PRO A 97 2.84 14.52 -3.38
CA PRO A 97 4.08 14.88 -2.70
C PRO A 97 4.08 14.53 -1.20
N ALA A 98 5.27 14.30 -0.62
CA ALA A 98 5.40 13.97 0.81
C ALA A 98 4.86 15.08 1.72
N ARG A 99 4.97 16.35 1.28
CA ARG A 99 4.46 17.52 2.02
C ARG A 99 2.93 17.69 1.94
N ALA A 100 2.24 16.99 1.03
CA ALA A 100 0.80 17.10 0.92
C ALA A 100 0.16 16.64 2.22
N ASP A 101 -0.81 17.41 2.73
CA ASP A 101 -1.45 17.11 4.00
C ASP A 101 -2.27 15.81 3.97
N ALA A 102 -2.67 15.35 5.15
CA ALA A 102 -3.45 14.12 5.31
C ALA A 102 -4.78 14.17 4.54
N GLN A 103 -5.43 15.35 4.45
CA GLN A 103 -6.69 15.50 3.73
C GLN A 103 -6.50 15.26 2.23
N THR A 104 -5.52 15.93 1.64
CA THR A 104 -5.18 15.85 0.22
C THR A 104 -4.81 14.43 -0.17
N ALA A 105 -4.01 13.73 0.65
CA ALA A 105 -3.65 12.34 0.39
C ALA A 105 -4.85 11.38 0.50
N ARG A 106 -5.79 11.63 1.41
CA ARG A 106 -7.04 10.86 1.50
C ARG A 106 -7.91 11.08 0.27
N GLU A 107 -8.09 12.31 -0.17
CA GLU A 107 -8.86 12.66 -1.37
C GLU A 107 -8.24 12.08 -2.63
N ALA A 108 -6.91 12.17 -2.77
CA ALA A 108 -6.17 11.56 -3.87
C ALA A 108 -6.49 10.06 -4.00
N VAL A 109 -6.54 9.35 -2.87
CA VAL A 109 -6.86 7.93 -2.82
C VAL A 109 -8.35 7.68 -3.01
N ALA A 110 -9.23 8.48 -2.41
CA ALA A 110 -10.68 8.27 -2.47
C ALA A 110 -11.25 8.50 -3.89
N GLU A 111 -10.74 9.50 -4.61
CA GLU A 111 -11.30 9.96 -5.89
C GLU A 111 -10.56 9.41 -7.12
N ALA A 112 -9.40 8.75 -6.93
CA ALA A 112 -8.66 8.15 -8.02
C ALA A 112 -9.50 7.15 -8.83
N CYS A 113 -9.39 7.20 -10.15
CA CYS A 113 -10.14 6.35 -11.07
C CYS A 113 -9.91 4.87 -10.74
N ARG A 114 -10.97 4.08 -10.56
CA ARG A 114 -10.85 2.62 -10.31
C ARG A 114 -10.80 1.77 -11.57
N GLY A 115 -10.94 2.38 -12.74
CA GLY A 115 -11.23 1.69 -13.99
C GLY A 115 -12.67 1.15 -14.04
N THR A 116 -12.91 0.18 -14.92
CA THR A 116 -14.21 -0.48 -15.06
C THR A 116 -14.03 -1.99 -15.15
N LEU A 117 -15.11 -2.79 -15.03
CA LEU A 117 -15.01 -4.24 -15.19
C LEU A 117 -14.50 -4.66 -16.58
N ALA A 118 -14.82 -3.89 -17.62
CA ALA A 118 -14.36 -4.14 -18.98
C ALA A 118 -12.92 -3.67 -19.22
N SER A 119 -12.43 -2.72 -18.42
CA SER A 119 -11.09 -2.14 -18.53
C SER A 119 -10.53 -1.84 -17.13
N PRO A 120 -10.24 -2.87 -16.31
CA PRO A 120 -9.73 -2.67 -14.97
C PRO A 120 -8.32 -2.05 -14.99
N GLU A 121 -7.53 -2.31 -16.02
CA GLU A 121 -6.19 -1.74 -16.22
C GLU A 121 -6.19 -0.20 -16.34
N LYS A 122 -7.36 0.42 -16.54
CA LYS A 122 -7.54 1.88 -16.49
C LYS A 122 -7.74 2.42 -15.06
N GLY A 123 -7.64 1.57 -14.04
CA GLY A 123 -7.52 2.00 -12.66
C GLY A 123 -6.20 2.73 -12.43
N ALA A 124 -6.28 3.86 -11.75
CA ALA A 124 -5.16 4.76 -11.54
C ALA A 124 -4.09 4.17 -10.60
N THR A 125 -2.86 4.63 -10.78
CA THR A 125 -1.77 4.38 -9.83
C THR A 125 -1.47 5.65 -9.03
N VAL A 126 -1.57 5.56 -7.71
CA VAL A 126 -1.24 6.65 -6.80
C VAL A 126 0.22 6.51 -6.37
N LEU A 127 1.06 7.44 -6.81
CA LEU A 127 2.47 7.57 -6.44
C LEU A 127 2.56 8.55 -5.27
N MET A 128 2.78 8.03 -4.07
CA MET A 128 2.65 8.78 -2.83
C MET A 128 3.99 8.92 -2.10
N GLY A 129 4.45 10.16 -1.99
CA GLY A 129 5.56 10.54 -1.13
C GLY A 129 5.21 10.34 0.35
N CYS A 130 6.19 9.87 1.11
CA CYS A 130 6.19 9.75 2.56
C CYS A 130 7.57 10.17 3.09
N ALA A 131 7.70 10.52 4.36
CA ALA A 131 9.00 10.94 4.91
C ALA A 131 9.91 9.74 5.23
N ARG A 132 9.33 8.57 5.53
CA ARG A 132 10.11 7.40 5.95
C ARG A 132 9.39 6.11 5.58
N LEU A 133 10.12 5.20 4.94
CA LEU A 133 9.70 3.83 4.70
C LEU A 133 10.78 2.87 5.24
N ALA A 134 10.35 1.83 5.94
CA ALA A 134 11.28 0.84 6.50
C ALA A 134 10.69 -0.57 6.48
N GLU A 135 11.56 -1.56 6.28
CA GLU A 135 11.19 -2.96 6.49
C GLU A 135 10.89 -3.23 7.96
N VAL A 136 9.94 -4.12 8.21
CA VAL A 136 9.66 -4.64 9.56
C VAL A 136 9.91 -6.14 9.53
N PRO A 137 11.05 -6.60 10.08
CA PRO A 137 11.34 -8.03 10.14
C PRO A 137 10.27 -8.80 10.92
N GLU A 138 10.04 -10.05 10.53
CA GLU A 138 9.13 -10.93 11.26
C GLU A 138 9.56 -11.05 12.74
N GLY A 139 8.62 -10.75 13.65
CA GLY A 139 8.86 -10.85 15.10
C GLY A 139 9.54 -9.62 15.74
N SER A 140 9.88 -8.59 14.97
CA SER A 140 10.39 -7.33 15.53
C SER A 140 9.26 -6.41 16.00
N GLN A 141 9.46 -5.79 17.16
CA GLN A 141 8.63 -4.68 17.63
C GLN A 141 9.15 -3.39 17.02
N VAL A 142 8.27 -2.62 16.37
CA VAL A 142 8.59 -1.24 15.96
C VAL A 142 8.38 -0.37 17.19
N ALA A 143 9.47 0.02 17.84
CA ALA A 143 9.45 0.79 19.09
C ALA A 143 9.39 2.31 18.89
N GLU A 144 9.30 2.79 17.64
CA GLU A 144 9.33 4.23 17.35
C GLU A 144 7.90 4.81 17.28
N PRO A 145 7.56 5.80 18.12
CA PRO A 145 6.18 6.31 18.27
C PRO A 145 5.66 7.14 17.10
N ALA A 146 6.38 7.24 15.98
CA ALA A 146 6.06 8.08 14.83
C ALA A 146 5.92 7.30 13.50
N VAL A 147 5.81 5.97 13.56
CA VAL A 147 5.75 5.14 12.36
C VAL A 147 4.62 4.12 12.49
N HIS A 148 3.75 4.05 11.48
CA HIS A 148 2.66 3.10 11.36
C HIS A 148 3.14 1.80 10.74
N VAL A 149 2.77 0.64 11.31
CA VAL A 149 3.08 -0.66 10.71
C VAL A 149 1.89 -1.14 9.89
N VAL A 150 2.10 -1.30 8.59
CA VAL A 150 1.09 -1.81 7.66
C VAL A 150 1.42 -3.26 7.32
N ALA A 151 0.44 -4.13 7.50
CA ALA A 151 0.49 -5.53 7.09
C ALA A 151 -0.28 -5.73 5.79
N LEU A 152 0.33 -6.42 4.83
CA LEU A 152 -0.29 -6.81 3.56
C LEU A 152 -0.44 -8.33 3.45
N ARG A 153 -1.56 -8.75 2.87
CA ARG A 153 -1.86 -10.13 2.48
C ARG A 153 -2.50 -10.17 1.10
N GLY A 154 -2.36 -11.28 0.38
CA GLY A 154 -2.94 -11.46 -0.95
C GLY A 154 -1.94 -12.14 -1.90
N PRO A 155 -2.19 -12.08 -3.22
CA PRO A 155 -1.28 -12.63 -4.21
C PRO A 155 0.15 -12.10 -4.04
N GLY A 156 1.15 -12.97 -4.17
CA GLY A 156 2.56 -12.63 -3.96
C GLY A 156 3.03 -12.62 -2.49
N VAL A 157 2.13 -12.87 -1.53
CA VAL A 157 2.44 -12.92 -0.10
C VAL A 157 2.07 -14.29 0.47
N GLU A 158 3.05 -15.08 0.95
CA GLU A 158 2.81 -16.42 1.51
C GLU A 158 1.89 -16.37 2.75
N ARG A 159 2.18 -15.44 3.67
CA ARG A 159 1.40 -15.26 4.90
C ARG A 159 1.05 -13.80 5.12
N GLU A 160 2.06 -12.99 5.38
CA GLU A 160 1.93 -11.57 5.66
C GLU A 160 3.28 -10.89 5.46
N ASN A 161 3.29 -9.77 4.75
CA ASN A 161 4.45 -8.87 4.67
C ASN A 161 4.15 -7.58 5.41
N ARG A 162 5.18 -6.94 5.94
CA ARG A 162 5.04 -5.73 6.77
C ARG A 162 6.06 -4.67 6.39
N PHE A 163 5.60 -3.43 6.40
CA PHE A 163 6.47 -2.27 6.34
C PHE A 163 6.01 -1.21 7.33
N ALA A 164 6.93 -0.36 7.74
CA ALA A 164 6.67 0.80 8.58
C ALA A 164 6.70 2.06 7.71
N VAL A 165 5.70 2.92 7.84
CA VAL A 165 5.56 4.19 7.11
C VAL A 165 5.08 5.30 8.04
N ASP A 166 5.55 6.54 7.84
CA ASP A 166 5.14 7.71 8.64
C ASP A 166 3.74 8.21 8.31
N ARG A 167 3.19 7.88 7.13
CA ARG A 167 1.81 8.22 6.74
C ARG A 167 0.95 6.99 6.48
N ALA A 168 -0.24 6.96 7.10
CA ALA A 168 -1.21 5.88 6.92
C ALA A 168 -2.61 6.38 6.50
N ASP A 169 -2.76 7.67 6.17
CA ASP A 169 -4.05 8.29 5.85
C ASP A 169 -4.72 7.63 4.63
N TRP A 170 -3.90 7.16 3.68
CA TRP A 170 -4.33 6.42 2.50
C TRP A 170 -5.05 5.11 2.83
N LEU A 171 -4.73 4.47 3.96
CA LEU A 171 -5.20 3.13 4.26
C LEU A 171 -6.71 3.08 4.47
N ARG A 172 -7.23 3.99 5.31
CA ARG A 172 -8.68 4.10 5.53
C ARG A 172 -9.41 4.58 4.29
N ALA A 173 -8.82 5.52 3.55
CA ALA A 173 -9.40 5.99 2.30
C ALA A 173 -9.52 4.84 1.28
N ARG A 174 -8.47 4.03 1.12
CA ARG A 174 -8.47 2.87 0.21
C ARG A 174 -9.50 1.82 0.62
N ASP A 175 -9.60 1.50 1.91
CA ASP A 175 -10.59 0.54 2.43
C ASP A 175 -12.03 1.02 2.19
N ALA A 176 -12.29 2.32 2.41
CA ALA A 176 -13.61 2.92 2.22
C ALA A 176 -14.08 2.98 0.76
N ARG A 177 -13.19 2.84 -0.23
CA ARG A 177 -13.56 2.84 -1.65
C ARG A 177 -14.52 1.71 -2.01
N GLY A 178 -14.41 0.56 -1.33
CA GLY A 178 -15.24 -0.61 -1.61
C GLY A 178 -15.11 -1.11 -3.06
N ASP A 179 -13.97 -0.86 -3.71
CA ASP A 179 -13.73 -1.30 -5.08
C ASP A 179 -13.78 -2.83 -5.16
N GLU A 180 -14.59 -3.35 -6.08
CA GLU A 180 -14.67 -4.79 -6.31
C GLU A 180 -13.63 -5.22 -7.35
N PHE A 181 -12.85 -6.27 -7.02
CA PHE A 181 -11.90 -6.86 -7.95
C PHE A 181 -12.63 -7.32 -9.24
N PRO A 182 -12.10 -7.02 -10.45
CA PRO A 182 -10.75 -6.54 -10.75
C PRO A 182 -10.55 -5.01 -10.77
N CYS A 183 -11.58 -4.22 -10.48
CA CYS A 183 -11.45 -2.77 -10.39
C CYS A 183 -10.65 -2.37 -9.14
N GLY A 184 -10.06 -1.19 -9.18
CA GLY A 184 -9.32 -0.63 -8.05
C GLY A 184 -8.16 0.24 -8.48
N ILE A 185 -7.45 0.75 -7.48
CA ILE A 185 -6.24 1.54 -7.66
C ILE A 185 -5.02 0.79 -7.15
N GLU A 186 -3.88 1.14 -7.71
CA GLU A 186 -2.58 0.76 -7.17
C GLU A 186 -2.05 1.91 -6.30
N ILE A 187 -1.30 1.59 -5.24
CA ILE A 187 -0.56 2.60 -4.46
C ILE A 187 0.91 2.23 -4.43
N VAL A 188 1.79 3.18 -4.70
CA VAL A 188 3.24 3.06 -4.50
C VAL A 188 3.68 4.15 -3.54
N LEU A 189 4.16 3.74 -2.37
CA LEU A 189 4.76 4.62 -1.38
C LEU A 189 6.24 4.80 -1.70
N VAL A 190 6.73 6.04 -1.62
CA VAL A 190 8.13 6.38 -1.93
C VAL A 190 8.66 7.33 -0.86
N ASP A 191 9.83 7.03 -0.29
CA ASP A 191 10.52 7.93 0.63
C ASP A 191 11.71 8.66 -0.04
N PRO A 192 12.29 9.70 0.59
CA PRO A 192 13.35 10.51 -0.04
C PRO A 192 14.65 9.72 -0.32
N ASP A 193 14.88 8.61 0.38
CA ASP A 193 16.04 7.74 0.21
C ASP A 193 15.87 6.76 -0.97
N GLY A 194 14.74 6.81 -1.68
CA GLY A 194 14.44 5.93 -2.80
C GLY A 194 13.90 4.57 -2.36
N ARG A 195 13.41 4.42 -1.13
CA ARG A 195 12.71 3.20 -0.74
C ARG A 195 11.29 3.23 -1.26
N VAL A 196 10.82 2.08 -1.74
CA VAL A 196 9.50 1.92 -2.33
C VAL A 196 8.75 0.73 -1.75
N ALA A 197 7.45 0.88 -1.52
CA ALA A 197 6.54 -0.22 -1.19
C ALA A 197 5.29 -0.11 -2.04
N ALA A 198 4.89 -1.20 -2.68
CA ALA A 198 3.67 -1.25 -3.48
C ALA A 198 2.54 -1.93 -2.73
N VAL A 199 1.33 -1.42 -2.91
CA VAL A 199 0.07 -1.96 -2.39
C VAL A 199 -0.85 -2.18 -3.59
N PRO A 200 -0.83 -3.39 -4.17
CA PRO A 200 -1.68 -3.69 -5.31
C PRO A 200 -3.18 -3.65 -4.96
N ARG A 201 -4.06 -3.43 -5.94
CA ARG A 201 -5.52 -3.48 -5.76
C ARG A 201 -6.02 -4.81 -5.19
N SER A 202 -5.34 -5.91 -5.50
CA SER A 202 -5.66 -7.25 -5.01
C SER A 202 -5.22 -7.50 -3.57
N SER A 203 -4.43 -6.62 -2.97
CA SER A 203 -3.90 -6.78 -1.63
C SER A 203 -4.89 -6.31 -0.57
N ARG A 204 -5.00 -7.08 0.51
CA ARG A 204 -5.61 -6.62 1.76
C ARG A 204 -4.54 -5.91 2.57
N ALA A 205 -4.86 -4.72 3.07
CA ALA A 205 -3.95 -3.88 3.83
C ALA A 205 -4.58 -3.52 5.18
N THR A 206 -3.86 -3.73 6.27
CA THR A 206 -4.35 -3.44 7.63
C THR A 206 -3.28 -2.76 8.46
N LEU A 207 -3.69 -1.81 9.29
CA LEU A 207 -2.81 -1.19 10.27
C LEU A 207 -2.66 -2.14 11.46
N LEU A 208 -1.42 -2.46 11.83
CA LEU A 208 -1.15 -3.23 13.04
C LEU A 208 -1.08 -2.29 14.24
N ASP A 209 -1.80 -2.65 15.30
CA ASP A 209 -1.72 -1.92 16.55
C ASP A 209 -0.37 -2.22 17.21
N VAL A 210 0.39 -1.19 17.59
CA VAL A 210 1.78 -1.36 18.10
C VAL A 210 1.80 -2.21 19.37
N LYS A 211 0.68 -2.29 20.10
CA LYS A 211 0.47 -3.18 21.25
C LYS A 211 0.36 -4.67 20.89
N GLN A 212 -0.18 -5.02 19.72
CA GLN A 212 -0.35 -6.42 19.29
C GLN A 212 0.96 -7.07 18.83
N LEU A 213 1.92 -6.28 18.34
CA LEU A 213 3.26 -6.76 17.97
C LEU A 213 4.04 -7.33 19.17
N ALA A 214 3.71 -6.90 20.40
CA ALA A 214 4.34 -7.39 21.62
C ALA A 214 3.83 -8.76 22.10
N GLN A 215 2.64 -9.20 21.67
CA GLN A 215 2.01 -10.43 22.16
C GLN A 215 2.32 -11.67 21.31
N GLY A 216 2.69 -11.50 20.04
CA GLY A 216 2.97 -12.61 19.12
C GLY A 216 4.32 -13.32 19.33
N SER A 217 5.29 -12.67 19.99
CA SER A 217 6.59 -13.28 20.32
C SER A 217 6.52 -14.17 21.57
N ALA A 218 5.62 -13.87 22.51
CA ALA A 218 5.50 -14.59 23.78
C ALA A 218 4.96 -16.03 23.61
N THR A 219 4.13 -16.29 22.60
CA THR A 219 3.59 -17.64 22.32
C THR A 219 4.60 -18.58 21.66
N ARG A 220 5.73 -18.09 21.11
CA ARG A 220 6.76 -18.95 20.51
C ARG A 220 7.81 -19.42 21.51
N GLU A 221 8.11 -18.66 22.55
CA GLU A 221 9.08 -19.09 23.59
C GLU A 221 8.53 -20.20 24.50
N GLN A 222 7.21 -20.30 24.67
CA GLN A 222 6.61 -21.32 25.54
C GLN A 222 6.49 -22.71 24.88
N MET A 223 6.71 -22.84 23.57
CA MET A 223 6.56 -24.11 22.86
C MET A 223 7.87 -24.91 22.73
N PHE A 224 9.02 -24.31 23.03
CA PHE A 224 10.34 -24.96 22.97
C PHE A 224 10.89 -25.43 24.33
N HIS A 225 10.10 -25.36 25.40
CA HIS A 225 10.49 -25.82 26.74
C HIS A 225 9.56 -26.92 27.28
N VAL A 226 9.26 -27.95 26.49
CA VAL A 226 8.84 -29.24 27.04
C VAL A 226 10.10 -30.03 27.38
N LYS A 227 10.57 -29.90 28.62
CA LYS A 227 11.60 -30.78 29.18
C LYS A 227 11.03 -32.19 29.30
N HIS A 228 11.62 -33.12 28.55
CA HIS A 228 11.52 -34.54 28.86
C HIS A 228 12.22 -34.82 30.19
N SER A 229 11.46 -35.10 31.25
CA SER A 229 11.96 -35.81 32.42
C SER A 229 11.06 -37.00 32.68
N GLY A 230 11.56 -38.19 32.36
CA GLY A 230 10.92 -39.43 32.73
C GLY A 230 11.23 -39.80 34.18
N SER A 231 10.24 -40.35 34.88
CA SER A 231 10.39 -41.55 35.69
C SER A 231 9.00 -42.06 36.12
N ALA A 232 8.83 -43.38 36.00
CA ALA A 232 7.87 -44.23 36.70
C ALA A 232 8.73 -45.32 37.39
N PRO A 233 8.22 -46.19 38.30
CA PRO A 233 6.80 -46.46 38.58
C PRO A 233 6.44 -46.68 40.08
N GLY A 234 5.15 -46.90 40.35
CA GLY A 234 4.69 -47.75 41.44
C GLY A 234 3.57 -47.18 42.32
N GLY A 235 2.53 -47.99 42.54
CA GLY A 235 1.56 -47.81 43.62
C GLY A 235 0.11 -47.70 43.15
N ALA A 236 -0.76 -48.50 43.72
CA ALA A 236 -2.07 -48.87 43.21
C ALA A 236 -3.22 -48.40 44.12
N VAL A 237 -4.43 -48.48 43.56
CA VAL A 237 -5.77 -48.59 44.19
C VAL A 237 -6.30 -47.36 44.96
N GLU A 238 -7.37 -46.74 44.47
CA GLU A 238 -8.71 -46.85 45.08
C GLU A 238 -9.80 -46.13 44.28
N ILE A 239 -11.03 -46.55 44.59
CA ILE A 239 -12.29 -46.46 43.87
C ILE A 239 -13.14 -45.38 44.55
N GLY A 240 -13.83 -44.53 43.79
CA GLY A 240 -14.74 -43.55 44.38
C GLY A 240 -15.57 -42.80 43.35
N ALA A 241 -16.83 -43.21 43.22
CA ALA A 241 -17.86 -42.56 42.43
C ALA A 241 -18.32 -41.23 43.06
N SER A 242 -18.69 -40.24 42.26
CA SER A 242 -19.86 -39.36 42.54
C SER A 242 -20.24 -38.49 41.35
N ALA A 243 -21.55 -38.31 41.21
CA ALA A 243 -22.33 -37.70 40.15
C ALA A 243 -22.29 -36.16 40.06
N ALA A 244 -22.90 -35.71 38.94
CA ALA A 244 -23.59 -34.42 38.72
C ALA A 244 -22.69 -33.18 38.59
N GLY A 245 -22.92 -32.23 37.68
CA GLY A 245 -24.03 -31.92 36.79
C GLY A 245 -23.88 -30.44 36.41
N GLY A 246 -24.36 -30.02 35.24
CA GLY A 246 -24.41 -28.59 34.92
C GLY A 246 -24.15 -28.25 33.46
N ALA A 247 -25.17 -28.42 32.62
CA ALA A 247 -25.26 -27.77 31.33
C ALA A 247 -25.87 -26.36 31.48
N SER A 248 -25.31 -25.36 30.81
CA SER A 248 -26.00 -24.20 30.23
C SER A 248 -24.94 -23.32 29.54
N ALA A 249 -25.17 -22.56 28.49
CA ALA A 249 -26.17 -22.52 27.44
C ALA A 249 -25.55 -21.63 26.36
N ALA A 250 -25.83 -21.96 25.10
CA ALA A 250 -25.52 -21.11 23.96
C ALA A 250 -26.30 -19.78 24.05
N SER A 251 -25.68 -18.70 23.60
CA SER A 251 -26.41 -17.59 22.97
C SER A 251 -25.57 -17.04 21.82
N ALA A 252 -26.02 -17.37 20.62
CA ALA A 252 -25.71 -16.68 19.40
C ALA A 252 -26.63 -15.45 19.33
N GLU A 253 -26.07 -14.27 19.05
CA GLU A 253 -26.87 -13.17 18.52
C GLU A 253 -26.24 -12.66 17.23
N ASP A 254 -26.96 -13.03 16.19
CA ASP A 254 -26.91 -12.62 14.80
C ASP A 254 -27.48 -11.20 14.68
N ARG A 255 -26.74 -10.28 14.06
CA ARG A 255 -27.30 -8.99 13.60
C ARG A 255 -26.75 -8.63 12.22
N ALA A 256 -27.50 -9.11 11.23
CA ALA A 256 -27.56 -8.55 9.89
C ALA A 256 -27.88 -7.05 9.93
N PHE A 257 -27.16 -6.24 9.14
CA PHE A 257 -27.59 -4.90 8.78
C PHE A 257 -27.66 -4.77 7.26
N SER A 258 -28.81 -4.30 6.82
CA SER A 258 -29.35 -4.25 5.48
C SER A 258 -28.59 -3.33 4.53
N VAL A 259 -28.34 -3.81 3.31
CA VAL A 259 -27.93 -3.02 2.14
C VAL A 259 -29.17 -2.38 1.54
N SER A 260 -29.18 -1.04 1.44
CA SER A 260 -30.17 -0.28 0.66
C SER A 260 -29.56 0.09 -0.68
N ALA A 261 -30.18 -0.39 -1.76
CA ALA A 261 -29.85 -0.09 -3.14
C ALA A 261 -30.62 1.14 -3.65
N ALA A 262 -29.91 2.13 -4.20
CA ALA A 262 -30.33 3.14 -5.20
C ALA A 262 -29.16 4.13 -5.34
N SER A 263 -28.72 4.62 -6.49
CA SER A 263 -29.23 4.58 -7.86
C SER A 263 -28.02 4.79 -8.78
N ALA A 264 -27.92 3.99 -9.83
CA ALA A 264 -27.04 4.26 -10.95
C ALA A 264 -27.66 5.36 -11.83
N VAL A 265 -26.90 6.41 -12.14
CA VAL A 265 -27.18 7.29 -13.29
C VAL A 265 -25.86 7.52 -13.99
N GLY A 266 -25.79 7.07 -15.24
CA GLY A 266 -24.60 7.08 -16.07
C GLY A 266 -24.26 8.47 -16.59
N CYS A 267 -23.00 8.65 -16.98
CA CYS A 267 -22.58 9.74 -17.85
C CYS A 267 -22.02 9.14 -19.12
N ALA A 268 -22.77 9.31 -20.20
CA ALA A 268 -22.41 8.89 -21.55
C ALA A 268 -21.42 9.89 -22.16
N SER A 269 -20.41 9.34 -22.82
CA SER A 269 -19.47 10.04 -23.70
C SER A 269 -20.21 10.68 -24.88
N ALA A 270 -19.89 11.93 -25.18
CA ALA A 270 -20.19 12.58 -26.45
C ALA A 270 -18.90 13.17 -27.03
N ALA A 271 -18.25 12.39 -27.88
CA ALA A 271 -17.30 12.89 -28.86
C ALA A 271 -18.06 13.71 -29.90
N LYS A 272 -17.60 14.92 -30.20
CA LYS A 272 -18.03 15.67 -31.38
C LYS A 272 -16.81 16.18 -32.12
N GLU A 273 -16.59 15.59 -33.29
CA GLU A 273 -15.76 16.10 -34.38
C GLU A 273 -16.10 17.55 -34.69
N VAL A 274 -15.09 18.37 -34.92
CA VAL A 274 -15.17 19.51 -35.83
C VAL A 274 -13.89 19.56 -36.66
N ARG A 275 -14.11 19.72 -37.95
CA ARG A 275 -13.18 19.94 -39.08
C ARG A 275 -12.01 20.86 -38.80
#